data_AF-A0A2M9JYV5-F1
#
_entry.id   AF-A0A2M9JYV5-F1
#
_cell.length_a   1.000
_cell.length_b   1.000
_cell.length_c   1.000
_cell.angle_alpha   90.00
_cell.angle_beta   90.00
_cell.angle_gamma   90.00
#
_symmetry.space_group_name_H-M   'P 1'
#
loop_
_entity.id
_entity.type
_entity.pdbx_description
1 polymer ?
#
loop_
_entity_poly.entity_id
_entity_poly.type
_entity_poly.pdbx_seq_one_letter_code
_entity_poly.pdbx_strand_id
1 'polypeptide(L)'
;MVSRMPGVRSACGDHAPGLCEWVIGERVEGVSASGRRDRCLTVYSGWEGDCRIGRAAMRGVRALTAGLPPGRDERREELDMTASYETISTRLDGNVLSATFNAPPINLIGPELVRDLVGLLEELSRPATARVVVFDSADPDFFFPHVDLTKVSEYTAEAAKAGGPGDASLGMLFRRLSEIPAVTIAKLRGRARGAGSEFLLACDMRFASRENAVLCQPEVGIGTPPGAGAIQHLTRLLGRGRALEAVLTSADFDAELAERYGWINRAVPDAELDEFVAGIAARMGGFPRDALIAAKSAINAISLATPADVRADAALFQQLVRGEAAQQRTAELFQQGFQTRGRTELDLGDALGELKAVD
;
A
#
# COMPACT_ATOMS: atom_id res chain seq x y z
N MET A 1 70.72 -5.92 21.20
CA MET A 1 70.52 -4.45 21.19
C MET A 1 69.32 -4.17 22.08
N VAL A 2 69.45 -3.79 23.36
CA VAL A 2 69.75 -2.43 23.88
C VAL A 2 68.76 -1.42 23.25
N SER A 3 67.90 -0.64 23.92
CA SER A 3 67.78 -0.17 25.31
C SER A 3 66.44 0.58 25.53
N ARG A 4 65.93 0.49 26.78
CA ARG A 4 65.11 1.39 27.65
C ARG A 4 64.39 2.68 27.14
N MET A 5 63.20 2.88 27.75
CA MET A 5 62.35 4.10 27.87
C MET A 5 63.07 5.32 28.49
N PRO A 6 62.55 6.58 28.38
CA PRO A 6 61.62 7.11 29.40
C PRO A 6 60.64 8.24 28.97
N GLY A 7 59.62 8.51 29.81
CA GLY A 7 59.40 9.88 30.30
C GLY A 7 58.16 10.64 29.81
N VAL A 8 57.05 10.44 30.52
CA VAL A 8 55.93 11.40 30.64
C VAL A 8 56.41 12.69 31.32
N ARG A 9 56.06 13.86 30.76
CA ARG A 9 55.85 15.10 31.52
C ARG A 9 54.41 15.55 31.33
N SER A 10 53.75 15.79 32.46
CA SER A 10 52.44 16.39 32.62
C SER A 10 52.46 17.90 32.39
N ALA A 11 51.42 18.45 31.75
CA ALA A 11 50.76 19.71 32.14
C ALA A 11 49.37 19.80 31.46
N CYS A 12 48.38 20.20 32.26
CA CYS A 12 46.93 20.32 32.03
C CYS A 12 46.51 21.08 30.76
N GLY A 13 45.29 20.95 30.23
CA GLY A 13 44.10 20.30 30.78
C GLY A 13 42.88 20.27 29.85
N ASP A 14 41.87 19.54 30.32
CA ASP A 14 40.42 19.76 30.24
C ASP A 14 39.71 19.96 28.88
N HIS A 15 39.19 18.87 28.32
CA HIS A 15 37.74 18.55 28.24
C HIS A 15 37.48 17.43 27.24
N ALA A 16 36.84 16.34 27.69
CA ALA A 16 36.37 15.24 26.85
C ALA A 16 34.88 15.40 26.53
N PRO A 17 34.44 14.92 25.36
CA PRO A 17 33.19 14.16 25.30
C PRO A 17 33.42 12.79 24.65
N GLY A 18 33.07 11.74 25.39
CA GLY A 18 33.03 10.35 24.93
C GLY A 18 31.66 9.95 24.38
N LEU A 19 31.72 9.10 23.36
CA LEU A 19 30.85 7.97 23.01
C LEU A 19 29.53 7.80 23.78
N CYS A 20 28.41 7.78 23.04
CA CYS A 20 27.15 7.18 23.50
C CYS A 20 26.87 5.89 22.70
N GLU A 21 27.07 4.75 23.38
CA GLU A 21 26.47 3.46 23.04
C GLU A 21 25.02 3.40 23.56
N TRP A 22 24.20 2.65 22.85
CA TRP A 22 22.81 2.35 23.17
C TRP A 22 22.70 1.25 24.22
N VAL A 23 21.93 1.48 25.31
CA VAL A 23 21.40 0.39 26.15
C VAL A 23 19.94 0.68 26.53
N ILE A 24 19.13 -0.37 26.35
CA ILE A 24 17.69 -0.53 26.58
C ILE A 24 17.41 -0.75 28.07
N GLY A 25 16.27 -0.26 28.57
CA GLY A 25 15.97 -0.13 30.00
C GLY A 25 15.56 -1.39 30.76
N GLU A 26 15.57 -1.26 32.09
CA GLU A 26 14.88 -2.13 33.05
C GLU A 26 14.27 -1.29 34.19
N ARG A 27 13.06 -1.68 34.60
CA ARG A 27 12.35 -1.19 35.78
C ARG A 27 12.99 -1.72 37.05
N VAL A 28 13.14 -0.88 38.07
CA VAL A 28 13.19 -1.31 39.47
C VAL A 28 12.24 -0.44 40.29
N GLU A 29 11.19 -1.04 40.83
CA GLU A 29 10.42 -0.49 41.96
C GLU A 29 11.21 -0.72 43.25
N GLY A 30 11.38 0.33 44.06
CA GLY A 30 12.11 0.22 45.32
C GLY A 30 12.15 1.52 46.14
N VAL A 31 11.15 1.65 47.01
CA VAL A 31 11.03 2.36 48.30
C VAL A 31 12.04 3.48 48.67
N SER A 32 11.44 4.57 49.16
CA SER A 32 11.97 5.88 49.57
C SER A 32 13.12 5.95 50.58
N ALA A 33 13.91 7.01 50.47
CA ALA A 33 14.59 7.68 51.59
C ALA A 33 14.60 9.22 51.42
N SER A 34 13.42 9.83 51.31
CA SER A 34 13.19 11.23 51.72
C SER A 34 11.68 11.51 51.69
N GLY A 35 11.08 11.61 52.87
CA GLY A 35 9.67 11.88 53.02
C GLY A 35 9.30 13.30 52.59
N ARG A 36 8.95 13.49 51.31
CA ARG A 36 8.07 14.58 50.86
C ARG A 36 7.11 14.08 49.80
N ARG A 37 5.82 14.15 50.13
CA ARG A 37 4.72 14.05 49.18
C ARG A 37 4.52 15.43 48.58
N ASP A 38 4.83 15.62 47.30
CA ASP A 38 4.26 16.71 46.53
C ASP A 38 3.53 16.12 45.32
N ARG A 39 2.20 16.23 45.37
CA ARG A 39 1.33 16.12 44.19
C ARG A 39 1.33 17.49 43.53
N CYS A 40 1.66 17.57 42.25
CA CYS A 40 1.13 18.59 41.34
C CYS A 40 1.12 17.97 39.93
N LEU A 41 -0.04 17.50 39.46
CA LEU A 41 -1.01 18.27 38.65
C LEU A 41 -0.38 18.83 37.38
N THR A 42 -0.61 18.09 36.29
CA THR A 42 -0.56 18.59 34.92
C THR A 42 -1.50 19.78 34.80
N VAL A 43 -0.95 20.95 34.46
CA VAL A 43 -1.72 22.09 33.98
C VAL A 43 -1.14 22.50 32.63
N TYR A 44 -1.92 22.27 31.57
CA TYR A 44 -1.79 22.98 30.31
C TYR A 44 -2.34 24.39 30.51
N SER A 45 -1.52 25.42 30.34
CA SER A 45 -2.00 26.76 30.00
C SER A 45 -0.86 27.71 29.66
N GLY A 46 -1.02 28.43 28.55
CA GLY A 46 -0.63 29.83 28.45
C GLY A 46 0.82 30.12 28.11
N TRP A 47 1.13 30.15 26.81
CA TRP A 47 2.30 30.86 26.30
C TRP A 47 1.94 32.35 26.18
N GLU A 48 2.19 33.12 27.23
CA GLU A 48 2.32 34.58 27.16
C GLU A 48 3.67 34.94 27.79
N GLY A 49 4.64 35.23 26.92
CA GLY A 49 6.02 35.53 27.30
C GLY A 49 6.64 36.48 26.29
N ASP A 50 6.56 37.76 26.63
CA ASP A 50 7.07 38.93 25.92
C ASP A 50 8.60 38.83 25.72
N CYS A 51 9.03 38.39 24.53
CA CYS A 51 10.45 38.21 24.22
C CYS A 51 11.03 39.52 23.65
N ARG A 52 11.55 40.37 24.54
CA ARG A 52 12.37 41.53 24.19
C ARG A 52 13.70 41.08 23.60
N ILE A 53 13.76 40.94 22.27
CA ILE A 53 15.03 40.75 21.55
C ILE A 53 15.79 42.09 21.55
N GLY A 54 16.90 42.12 22.28
CA GLY A 54 17.87 43.21 22.27
C GLY A 54 18.49 43.41 20.88
N ARG A 55 18.58 44.68 20.46
CA ARG A 55 19.08 45.18 19.16
C ARG A 55 20.60 45.00 18.93
N ALA A 56 21.18 43.86 19.26
CA ALA A 56 22.61 43.60 19.08
C ALA A 56 22.92 42.17 18.61
N ALA A 57 22.28 41.73 17.53
CA ALA A 57 22.69 40.54 16.76
C ALA A 57 22.23 40.64 15.29
N MET A 58 22.42 41.81 14.67
CA MET A 58 22.06 42.10 13.27
C MET A 58 23.22 42.75 12.51
N ARG A 59 24.44 42.25 12.73
CA ARG A 59 25.64 42.57 11.93
C ARG A 59 26.57 41.35 11.89
N GLY A 60 26.29 40.44 10.96
CA GLY A 60 27.10 39.22 10.82
C GLY A 60 26.56 38.15 9.86
N VAL A 61 25.58 38.46 9.00
CA VAL A 61 25.21 37.60 7.86
C VAL A 61 24.92 38.51 6.65
N ARG A 62 25.96 39.20 6.19
CA ARG A 62 25.98 39.93 4.91
C ARG A 62 27.36 39.79 4.29
N ALA A 63 27.76 38.55 4.05
CA ALA A 63 28.88 38.18 3.19
C ALA A 63 28.82 36.68 2.95
N LEU A 64 27.92 36.22 2.05
CA LEU A 64 27.99 34.91 1.38
C LEU A 64 26.94 34.72 0.25
N THR A 65 26.22 35.77 -0.19
CA THR A 65 25.24 35.66 -1.29
C THR A 65 25.57 36.51 -2.52
N ALA A 66 26.78 37.10 -2.60
CA ALA A 66 27.24 37.78 -3.82
C ALA A 66 27.91 36.76 -4.75
N GLY A 67 27.12 36.11 -5.61
CA GLY A 67 27.65 35.22 -6.65
C GLY A 67 26.75 34.08 -7.13
N LEU A 68 25.48 34.01 -6.70
CA LEU A 68 24.54 33.05 -7.27
C LEU A 68 23.89 33.65 -8.52
N PRO A 69 23.89 32.95 -9.67
CA PRO A 69 23.18 33.41 -10.85
C PRO A 69 21.68 33.58 -10.53
N PRO A 70 20.96 34.49 -11.20
CA PRO A 70 19.53 34.64 -10.98
C PRO A 70 18.88 33.27 -11.19
N GLY A 71 18.11 32.83 -10.18
CA GLY A 71 17.37 31.58 -10.22
C GLY A 71 16.60 31.51 -11.53
N ARG A 72 16.78 30.41 -12.26
CA ARG A 72 15.94 30.14 -13.43
C ARG A 72 14.50 30.24 -12.96
N ASP A 73 13.74 31.07 -13.65
CA ASP A 73 12.28 31.11 -13.60
C ASP A 73 11.79 29.67 -13.76
N GLU A 74 11.54 28.99 -12.64
CA GLU A 74 10.87 27.69 -12.59
C GLU A 74 9.41 27.94 -12.95
N ARG A 75 9.18 28.27 -14.23
CA ARG A 75 7.93 27.90 -14.86
C ARG A 75 7.88 26.39 -14.71
N ARG A 76 7.10 25.92 -13.72
CA ARG A 76 6.56 24.58 -13.68
C ARG A 76 5.98 24.33 -15.07
N GLU A 77 6.73 23.62 -15.90
CA GLU A 77 6.12 22.87 -16.97
C GLU A 77 5.09 22.01 -16.25
N GLU A 78 3.80 22.32 -16.46
CA GLU A 78 2.73 21.37 -16.20
C GLU A 78 3.17 20.09 -16.89
N LEU A 79 3.62 19.12 -16.10
CA LEU A 79 3.80 17.76 -16.56
C LEU A 79 2.41 17.32 -17.00
N ASP A 80 2.19 17.42 -18.30
CA ASP A 80 1.03 16.91 -18.99
C ASP A 80 1.05 15.39 -18.80
N MET A 81 0.52 14.93 -17.66
CA MET A 81 0.25 13.52 -17.39
C MET A 81 -0.96 13.06 -18.22
N THR A 82 -0.87 13.28 -19.53
CA THR A 82 -1.82 12.89 -20.58
C THR A 82 -1.48 11.53 -21.17
N ALA A 83 -0.92 10.63 -20.36
CA ALA A 83 -0.98 9.22 -20.72
C ALA A 83 -2.45 8.79 -20.67
N SER A 84 -3.11 8.84 -21.82
CA SER A 84 -4.46 8.32 -21.99
C SER A 84 -4.35 6.80 -22.07
N TYR A 85 -4.79 6.12 -21.02
CA TYR A 85 -4.99 4.68 -21.04
C TYR A 85 -6.39 4.35 -21.55
N GLU A 86 -6.57 3.14 -22.08
CA GLU A 86 -7.87 2.69 -22.56
C GLU A 86 -8.82 2.37 -21.39
N THR A 87 -8.25 1.78 -20.34
CA THR A 87 -9.00 1.22 -19.20
C THR A 87 -8.78 1.98 -17.89
N ILE A 88 -7.94 3.02 -17.88
CA ILE A 88 -7.65 3.84 -16.71
C ILE A 88 -7.76 5.32 -17.06
N SER A 89 -8.76 6.00 -16.51
CA SER A 89 -8.85 7.46 -16.60
C SER A 89 -8.01 8.09 -15.52
N THR A 90 -7.08 8.98 -15.88
CA THR A 90 -6.18 9.65 -14.95
C THR A 90 -6.46 11.15 -14.90
N ARG A 91 -6.35 11.73 -13.69
CA ARG A 91 -6.44 13.18 -13.48
C ARG A 91 -5.49 13.59 -12.37
N LEU A 92 -4.55 14.49 -12.66
CA LEU A 92 -3.59 15.01 -11.70
C LEU A 92 -4.06 16.37 -11.16
N ASP A 93 -4.32 16.46 -9.86
CA ASP A 93 -4.64 17.70 -9.16
C ASP A 93 -3.52 18.01 -8.15
N GLY A 94 -2.59 18.87 -8.56
CA GLY A 94 -1.41 19.21 -7.76
C GLY A 94 -0.47 18.01 -7.57
N ASN A 95 -0.45 17.43 -6.37
CA ASN A 95 0.40 16.27 -6.03
C ASN A 95 -0.40 14.96 -5.88
N VAL A 96 -1.69 14.97 -6.20
CA VAL A 96 -2.59 13.81 -6.06
C VAL A 96 -3.09 13.41 -7.43
N LEU A 97 -2.83 12.15 -7.82
CA LEU A 97 -3.36 11.55 -9.03
C LEU A 97 -4.61 10.73 -8.70
N SER A 98 -5.74 11.04 -9.31
CA SER A 98 -6.89 10.15 -9.35
C SER A 98 -6.76 9.22 -10.55
N ALA A 99 -6.88 7.91 -10.32
CA ALA A 99 -6.83 6.87 -11.34
C ALA A 99 -8.07 5.98 -11.23
N THR A 100 -9.01 6.17 -12.16
CA THR A 100 -10.30 5.48 -12.18
C THR A 100 -10.29 4.35 -13.19
N PHE A 101 -10.48 3.12 -12.73
CA PHE A 101 -10.60 1.95 -13.60
C PHE A 101 -11.96 1.91 -14.30
N ASN A 102 -11.92 1.75 -15.62
CA ASN A 102 -13.10 1.68 -16.47
C ASN A 102 -12.84 0.69 -17.63
N ALA A 103 -13.02 -0.59 -17.36
CA ALA A 103 -12.87 -1.68 -18.31
C ALA A 103 -14.22 -2.42 -18.46
N PRO A 104 -15.17 -1.87 -19.22
CA PRO A 104 -16.47 -2.51 -19.42
C PRO A 104 -16.31 -3.92 -20.00
N PRO A 105 -17.23 -4.86 -19.69
CA PRO A 105 -18.56 -4.60 -19.14
C PRO A 105 -18.68 -4.60 -17.60
N ILE A 106 -17.73 -5.20 -16.89
CA ILE A 106 -17.78 -5.38 -15.42
C ILE A 106 -16.43 -5.18 -14.71
N ASN A 107 -15.44 -4.56 -15.37
CA ASN A 107 -14.07 -4.39 -14.85
C ASN A 107 -13.31 -5.70 -14.58
N LEU A 108 -13.37 -6.69 -15.48
CA LEU A 108 -12.46 -7.84 -15.39
C LEU A 108 -11.01 -7.39 -15.57
N ILE A 109 -10.08 -8.02 -14.83
CA ILE A 109 -8.64 -7.82 -15.03
C ILE A 109 -8.21 -8.64 -16.25
N GLY A 110 -8.38 -8.04 -17.42
CA GLY A 110 -7.95 -8.55 -18.72
C GLY A 110 -6.60 -7.96 -19.18
N PRO A 111 -6.10 -8.35 -20.37
CA PRO A 111 -4.81 -7.89 -20.86
C PRO A 111 -4.74 -6.39 -21.08
N GLU A 112 -5.83 -5.75 -21.52
CA GLU A 112 -5.87 -4.31 -21.76
C GLU A 112 -5.67 -3.53 -20.45
N LEU A 113 -6.32 -3.97 -19.38
CA LEU A 113 -6.16 -3.38 -18.04
C LEU A 113 -4.76 -3.60 -17.49
N VAL A 114 -4.22 -4.81 -17.63
CA VAL A 114 -2.86 -5.10 -17.17
C VAL A 114 -1.83 -4.29 -17.92
N ARG A 115 -1.93 -4.18 -19.25
CA ARG A 115 -1.06 -3.33 -20.08
C ARG A 115 -1.07 -1.89 -19.60
N ASP A 116 -2.25 -1.34 -19.36
CA ASP A 116 -2.42 0.04 -18.94
C ASP A 116 -1.86 0.26 -17.52
N LEU A 117 -2.09 -0.68 -16.61
CA LEU A 117 -1.51 -0.65 -15.27
C LEU A 117 0.02 -0.71 -15.30
N VAL A 118 0.61 -1.56 -16.16
CA VAL A 118 2.07 -1.62 -16.36
C VAL A 118 2.60 -0.24 -16.77
N GLY A 119 1.96 0.40 -17.75
CA GLY A 119 2.34 1.74 -18.20
C GLY A 119 2.21 2.80 -17.10
N LEU A 120 1.12 2.76 -16.32
CA LEU A 120 0.91 3.67 -15.20
C LEU A 120 1.96 3.52 -14.10
N LEU A 121 2.30 2.29 -13.73
CA LEU A 121 3.33 2.04 -12.71
C LEU A 121 4.72 2.47 -13.17
N GLU A 122 5.03 2.33 -14.46
CA GLU A 122 6.27 2.86 -15.04
C GLU A 122 6.33 4.38 -14.95
N GLU A 123 5.24 5.08 -15.28
CA GLU A 123 5.14 6.52 -15.14
C GLU A 123 5.34 6.95 -13.69
N LEU A 124 4.57 6.38 -12.76
CA LEU A 124 4.59 6.70 -11.33
C LEU A 124 5.95 6.44 -10.67
N SER A 125 6.78 5.58 -11.24
CA SER A 125 8.14 5.30 -10.76
C SER A 125 9.13 6.45 -11.02
N ARG A 126 8.78 7.45 -11.85
CA ARG A 126 9.67 8.56 -12.19
C ARG A 126 9.79 9.61 -11.05
N PRO A 127 10.90 10.36 -10.91
CA PRO A 127 11.13 11.26 -9.77
C PRO A 127 10.18 12.47 -9.65
N ALA A 128 9.51 12.88 -10.72
CA ALA A 128 8.67 14.09 -10.79
C ALA A 128 7.15 13.81 -10.79
N THR A 129 6.73 12.62 -10.34
CA THR A 129 5.32 12.18 -10.37
C THR A 129 4.54 12.60 -9.13
N ALA A 130 3.23 12.29 -9.13
CA ALA A 130 2.33 12.43 -8.00
C ALA A 130 2.90 11.83 -6.71
N ARG A 131 2.62 12.49 -5.57
CA ARG A 131 3.00 11.99 -4.25
C ARG A 131 2.01 10.96 -3.74
N VAL A 132 0.75 11.10 -4.14
CA VAL A 132 -0.35 10.22 -3.75
C VAL A 132 -1.11 9.82 -5.01
N VAL A 133 -1.51 8.56 -5.10
CA VAL A 133 -2.42 8.03 -6.11
C VAL A 133 -3.66 7.48 -5.41
N VAL A 134 -4.84 7.91 -5.86
CA VAL A 134 -6.12 7.38 -5.40
C VAL A 134 -6.71 6.55 -6.53
N PHE A 135 -6.87 5.25 -6.27
CA PHE A 135 -7.52 4.33 -7.18
C PHE A 135 -9.01 4.17 -6.83
N ASP A 136 -9.88 4.28 -7.82
CA ASP A 136 -11.30 3.95 -7.74
C ASP A 136 -11.82 3.29 -9.02
N SER A 137 -13.11 2.99 -9.06
CA SER A 137 -13.77 2.31 -10.18
C SER A 137 -14.91 3.16 -10.73
N ALA A 138 -15.06 3.17 -12.05
CA ALA A 138 -16.21 3.72 -12.73
C ALA A 138 -17.40 2.76 -12.79
N ASP A 139 -17.18 1.47 -12.51
CA ASP A 139 -18.25 0.47 -12.50
C ASP A 139 -19.08 0.56 -11.21
N PRO A 140 -20.43 0.57 -11.30
CA PRO A 140 -21.28 0.77 -10.13
C PRO A 140 -21.31 -0.42 -9.15
N ASP A 141 -21.00 -1.64 -9.60
CA ASP A 141 -21.11 -2.86 -8.78
C ASP A 141 -19.76 -3.48 -8.43
N PHE A 142 -18.71 -3.19 -9.20
CA PHE A 142 -17.41 -3.82 -9.09
C PHE A 142 -16.28 -2.81 -9.01
N PHE A 143 -15.32 -3.05 -8.11
CA PHE A 143 -13.98 -2.53 -8.33
C PHE A 143 -13.29 -3.38 -9.39
N PHE A 144 -13.12 -4.67 -9.07
CA PHE A 144 -12.68 -5.75 -9.96
C PHE A 144 -13.34 -7.05 -9.51
N PRO A 145 -14.16 -7.72 -10.32
CA PRO A 145 -14.75 -9.01 -9.95
C PRO A 145 -13.64 -10.04 -9.69
N HIS A 146 -12.72 -10.18 -10.64
CA HIS A 146 -11.49 -10.99 -10.62
C HIS A 146 -10.79 -10.85 -12.00
N VAL A 147 -9.83 -11.73 -12.30
CA VAL A 147 -9.20 -11.82 -13.64
C VAL A 147 -10.16 -12.31 -14.72
N ASP A 148 -9.89 -11.96 -15.98
CA ASP A 148 -10.54 -12.64 -17.10
C ASP A 148 -9.93 -14.05 -17.28
N LEU A 149 -10.64 -15.09 -16.84
CA LEU A 149 -10.21 -16.49 -16.95
C LEU A 149 -10.12 -16.96 -18.41
N THR A 150 -10.70 -16.24 -19.37
CA THR A 150 -10.58 -16.58 -20.80
C THR A 150 -9.32 -16.03 -21.46
N LYS A 151 -8.59 -15.13 -20.78
CA LYS A 151 -7.42 -14.41 -21.32
C LYS A 151 -6.16 -14.50 -20.44
N VAL A 152 -5.99 -15.64 -19.75
CA VAL A 152 -4.91 -15.84 -18.77
C VAL A 152 -3.52 -15.65 -19.35
N SER A 153 -3.29 -16.21 -20.53
CA SER A 153 -1.97 -16.15 -21.18
C SER A 153 -1.63 -14.72 -21.62
N GLU A 154 -2.63 -14.01 -22.13
CA GLU A 154 -2.52 -12.66 -22.64
C GLU A 154 -2.21 -11.67 -21.52
N TYR A 155 -3.00 -11.66 -20.44
CA TYR A 155 -2.74 -10.73 -19.34
C TYR A 155 -1.44 -11.07 -18.61
N THR A 156 -1.05 -12.35 -18.56
CA THR A 156 0.23 -12.76 -17.95
C THR A 156 1.42 -12.26 -18.78
N ALA A 157 1.30 -12.29 -20.11
CA ALA A 157 2.31 -11.73 -21.01
C ALA A 157 2.42 -10.20 -20.88
N GLU A 158 1.30 -9.50 -20.66
CA GLU A 158 1.32 -8.07 -20.34
C GLU A 158 1.99 -7.80 -19.00
N ALA A 159 1.63 -8.53 -17.94
CA ALA A 159 2.24 -8.38 -16.61
C ALA A 159 3.76 -8.61 -16.63
N ALA A 160 4.24 -9.56 -17.45
CA ALA A 160 5.66 -9.85 -17.60
C ALA A 160 6.49 -8.64 -18.05
N LYS A 161 5.89 -7.68 -18.76
CA LYS A 161 6.59 -6.47 -19.24
C LYS A 161 7.02 -5.54 -18.10
N ALA A 162 6.42 -5.68 -16.91
CA ALA A 162 6.80 -4.91 -15.72
C ALA A 162 7.97 -5.51 -14.92
N GLY A 163 8.48 -6.68 -15.27
CA GLY A 163 9.44 -7.40 -14.43
C GLY A 163 10.61 -8.02 -15.19
N GLY A 164 11.48 -8.70 -14.45
CA GLY A 164 12.58 -9.47 -15.00
C GLY A 164 12.20 -10.94 -15.25
N PRO A 165 13.19 -11.78 -15.59
CA PRO A 165 13.00 -13.22 -15.69
C PRO A 165 12.36 -13.81 -14.41
N GLY A 166 11.25 -14.54 -14.58
CA GLY A 166 10.51 -15.14 -13.47
C GLY A 166 9.41 -14.26 -12.86
N ASP A 167 9.20 -13.06 -13.37
CA ASP A 167 8.21 -12.11 -12.82
C ASP A 167 6.89 -12.04 -13.63
N ALA A 168 6.68 -12.96 -14.58
CA ALA A 168 5.48 -13.05 -15.40
C ALA A 168 4.25 -13.51 -14.58
N SER A 169 3.74 -12.63 -13.72
CA SER A 169 2.59 -12.87 -12.86
C SER A 169 1.97 -11.56 -12.37
N LEU A 170 0.67 -11.58 -12.07
CA LEU A 170 0.02 -10.46 -11.40
C LEU A 170 0.60 -10.21 -10.01
N GLY A 171 1.05 -11.25 -9.29
CA GLY A 171 1.66 -11.08 -7.97
C GLY A 171 2.91 -10.21 -7.99
N MET A 172 3.80 -10.39 -8.97
CA MET A 172 4.98 -9.53 -9.12
C MET A 172 4.63 -8.13 -9.63
N LEU A 173 3.61 -7.98 -10.48
CA LEU A 173 3.09 -6.67 -10.88
C LEU A 173 2.51 -5.90 -9.68
N PHE A 174 1.72 -6.56 -8.84
CA PHE A 174 1.14 -5.98 -7.63
C PHE A 174 2.20 -5.69 -6.58
N ARG A 175 3.23 -6.53 -6.46
CA ARG A 175 4.41 -6.19 -5.65
C ARG A 175 5.04 -4.88 -6.13
N ARG A 176 5.21 -4.71 -7.44
CA ARG A 176 5.76 -3.45 -8.00
C ARG A 176 4.86 -2.26 -7.65
N LEU A 177 3.54 -2.41 -7.68
CA LEU A 177 2.58 -1.42 -7.19
C LEU A 177 2.84 -1.07 -5.70
N SER A 178 3.07 -2.05 -4.83
CA SER A 178 3.41 -1.79 -3.42
C SER A 178 4.73 -1.03 -3.25
N GLU A 179 5.68 -1.21 -4.17
CA GLU A 179 7.03 -0.65 -4.09
C GLU A 179 7.19 0.73 -4.76
N ILE A 180 6.18 1.22 -5.51
CA ILE A 180 6.30 2.53 -6.17
C ILE A 180 6.51 3.67 -5.15
N PRO A 181 7.20 4.77 -5.55
CA PRO A 181 7.48 5.88 -4.64
C PRO A 181 6.23 6.64 -4.15
N ALA A 182 5.17 6.66 -4.97
CA ALA A 182 3.92 7.31 -4.62
C ALA A 182 3.16 6.51 -3.54
N VAL A 183 2.47 7.21 -2.65
CA VAL A 183 1.56 6.58 -1.68
C VAL A 183 0.26 6.19 -2.40
N THR A 184 -0.19 4.95 -2.28
CA THR A 184 -1.37 4.43 -2.99
C THR A 184 -2.54 4.22 -2.03
N ILE A 185 -3.68 4.80 -2.39
CA ILE A 185 -4.93 4.68 -1.64
C ILE A 185 -5.97 4.02 -2.55
N ALA A 186 -6.52 2.89 -2.13
CA ALA A 186 -7.66 2.29 -2.78
C ALA A 186 -8.96 2.73 -2.10
N LYS A 187 -9.84 3.36 -2.88
CA LYS A 187 -11.18 3.79 -2.47
C LYS A 187 -12.21 2.80 -3.02
N LEU A 188 -12.64 1.89 -2.17
CA LEU A 188 -13.46 0.74 -2.56
C LEU A 188 -14.96 1.06 -2.43
N ARG A 189 -15.66 0.98 -3.56
CA ARG A 189 -17.11 0.74 -3.65
C ARG A 189 -17.35 -0.53 -4.45
N GLY A 190 -18.45 -1.22 -4.15
CA GLY A 190 -18.78 -2.47 -4.82
C GLY A 190 -17.79 -3.61 -4.50
N ARG A 191 -17.74 -4.60 -5.37
CA ARG A 191 -17.07 -5.88 -5.13
C ARG A 191 -15.63 -5.89 -5.65
N ALA A 192 -14.71 -6.36 -4.82
CA ALA A 192 -13.34 -6.66 -5.20
C ALA A 192 -12.99 -8.09 -4.76
N ARG A 193 -12.86 -9.02 -5.70
CA ARG A 193 -12.55 -10.42 -5.36
C ARG A 193 -11.34 -10.95 -6.12
N GLY A 194 -10.72 -11.98 -5.57
CA GLY A 194 -9.53 -12.62 -6.12
C GLY A 194 -8.40 -11.61 -6.37
N ALA A 195 -7.84 -11.62 -7.57
CA ALA A 195 -6.86 -10.62 -8.00
C ALA A 195 -7.33 -9.16 -7.84
N GLY A 196 -8.64 -8.91 -7.85
CA GLY A 196 -9.21 -7.61 -7.51
C GLY A 196 -8.97 -7.20 -6.07
N SER A 197 -9.22 -8.10 -5.12
CA SER A 197 -8.84 -7.92 -3.72
C SER A 197 -7.31 -7.84 -3.53
N GLU A 198 -6.56 -8.64 -4.27
CA GLU A 198 -5.08 -8.64 -4.22
C GLU A 198 -4.48 -7.32 -4.71
N PHE A 199 -5.07 -6.67 -5.72
CA PHE A 199 -4.71 -5.32 -6.13
C PHE A 199 -4.89 -4.31 -4.97
N LEU A 200 -6.02 -4.38 -4.26
CA LEU A 200 -6.28 -3.51 -3.11
C LEU A 200 -5.30 -3.78 -1.96
N LEU A 201 -4.98 -5.05 -1.70
CA LEU A 201 -4.03 -5.48 -0.68
C LEU A 201 -2.60 -4.98 -0.98
N ALA A 202 -2.25 -4.85 -2.26
CA ALA A 202 -0.98 -4.30 -2.70
C ALA A 202 -0.91 -2.76 -2.61
N CYS A 203 -2.04 -2.06 -2.45
CA CYS A 203 -2.04 -0.63 -2.13
C CYS A 203 -1.62 -0.36 -0.68
N ASP A 204 -1.13 0.83 -0.38
CA ASP A 204 -0.67 1.19 0.97
C ASP A 204 -1.85 1.30 1.95
N MET A 205 -2.98 1.85 1.49
CA MET A 205 -4.18 2.07 2.30
C MET A 205 -5.45 1.68 1.53
N ARG A 206 -6.44 1.13 2.25
CA ARG A 206 -7.75 0.70 1.75
C ARG A 206 -8.85 1.33 2.60
N PHE A 207 -9.71 2.12 1.97
CA PHE A 207 -10.91 2.66 2.60
C PHE A 207 -12.11 2.24 1.80
N ALA A 208 -13.11 1.69 2.48
CA ALA A 208 -14.23 1.06 1.82
C ALA A 208 -15.55 1.70 2.24
N SER A 209 -16.49 1.78 1.31
CA SER A 209 -17.87 2.16 1.59
C SER A 209 -18.51 1.14 2.51
N ARG A 210 -19.09 1.60 3.63
CA ARG A 210 -19.72 0.72 4.62
C ARG A 210 -20.89 -0.06 4.02
N GLU A 211 -21.65 0.58 3.15
CA GLU A 211 -22.92 0.10 2.65
C GLU A 211 -22.79 -0.83 1.43
N ASN A 212 -21.74 -0.70 0.62
CA ASN A 212 -21.67 -1.39 -0.67
C ASN A 212 -20.35 -2.10 -0.98
N ALA A 213 -19.31 -1.96 -0.16
CA ALA A 213 -18.05 -2.63 -0.42
C ALA A 213 -18.08 -4.11 0.02
N VAL A 214 -17.58 -4.98 -0.86
CA VAL A 214 -17.49 -6.43 -0.61
C VAL A 214 -16.10 -6.94 -1.02
N LEU A 215 -15.50 -7.76 -0.18
CA LEU A 215 -14.19 -8.40 -0.41
C LEU A 215 -14.28 -9.91 -0.31
N CYS A 216 -13.57 -10.63 -1.17
CA CYS A 216 -13.51 -12.10 -1.12
C CYS A 216 -12.23 -12.63 -1.80
N GLN A 217 -11.79 -13.81 -1.36
CA GLN A 217 -10.83 -14.63 -2.09
C GLN A 217 -11.51 -15.92 -2.60
N PRO A 218 -12.07 -15.92 -3.83
CA PRO A 218 -12.87 -17.02 -4.36
C PRO A 218 -12.03 -18.24 -4.79
N GLU A 219 -10.71 -18.11 -4.82
CA GLU A 219 -9.81 -19.06 -5.48
C GLU A 219 -9.93 -20.46 -4.90
N VAL A 220 -9.98 -20.62 -3.56
CA VAL A 220 -10.06 -21.95 -2.93
C VAL A 220 -11.38 -22.61 -3.24
N GLY A 221 -12.47 -21.84 -3.20
CA GLY A 221 -13.78 -22.27 -3.67
C GLY A 221 -13.79 -22.68 -5.13
N ILE A 222 -12.92 -22.15 -6.00
CA ILE A 222 -12.77 -22.58 -7.39
C ILE A 222 -11.86 -23.83 -7.48
N GLY A 223 -10.84 -23.93 -6.63
CA GLY A 223 -9.93 -25.09 -6.55
C GLY A 223 -8.45 -24.73 -6.54
N THR A 224 -8.08 -23.49 -6.21
CA THR A 224 -6.68 -23.02 -6.20
C THR A 224 -6.41 -22.11 -5.00
N PRO A 225 -5.17 -21.99 -4.49
CA PRO A 225 -4.84 -20.91 -3.58
C PRO A 225 -4.75 -19.57 -4.35
N PRO A 226 -5.01 -18.42 -3.71
CA PRO A 226 -4.76 -17.11 -4.30
C PRO A 226 -3.30 -16.95 -4.77
N GLY A 227 -3.12 -16.32 -5.94
CA GLY A 227 -1.85 -16.33 -6.66
C GLY A 227 -1.18 -14.98 -6.86
N ALA A 228 -1.82 -13.86 -6.49
CA ALA A 228 -1.28 -12.51 -6.70
C ALA A 228 -0.97 -11.76 -5.39
N GLY A 229 -0.97 -12.45 -4.25
CA GLY A 229 -0.44 -11.95 -2.98
C GLY A 229 -1.37 -12.11 -1.77
N ALA A 230 -2.61 -12.59 -1.92
CA ALA A 230 -3.54 -12.66 -0.79
C ALA A 230 -2.99 -13.49 0.37
N ILE A 231 -2.37 -14.63 0.07
CA ILE A 231 -1.75 -15.51 1.07
C ILE A 231 -0.75 -14.71 1.92
N GLN A 232 0.09 -13.89 1.29
CA GLN A 232 1.08 -13.08 1.98
C GLN A 232 0.47 -11.94 2.77
N HIS A 233 -0.40 -11.14 2.15
CA HIS A 233 -0.96 -9.95 2.75
C HIS A 233 -1.96 -10.29 3.85
N LEU A 234 -2.93 -11.17 3.59
CA LEU A 234 -3.97 -11.51 4.55
C LEU A 234 -3.38 -12.20 5.77
N THR A 235 -2.41 -13.10 5.61
CA THR A 235 -1.77 -13.75 6.77
C THR A 235 -1.11 -12.73 7.71
N ARG A 236 -0.49 -11.68 7.17
CA ARG A 236 0.16 -10.63 7.96
C ARG A 236 -0.84 -9.64 8.57
N LEU A 237 -1.90 -9.28 7.83
CA LEU A 237 -2.89 -8.28 8.26
C LEU A 237 -3.93 -8.86 9.22
N LEU A 238 -4.46 -10.04 8.92
CA LEU A 238 -5.55 -10.67 9.67
C LEU A 238 -5.04 -11.57 10.80
N GLY A 239 -3.77 -12.00 10.70
CA GLY A 239 -3.23 -13.09 11.50
C GLY A 239 -3.73 -14.47 11.04
N ARG A 240 -3.04 -15.53 11.49
CA ARG A 240 -3.21 -16.90 10.96
C ARG A 240 -4.67 -17.39 10.94
N GLY A 241 -5.40 -17.26 12.05
CA GLY A 241 -6.76 -17.82 12.17
C GLY A 241 -7.75 -17.21 11.19
N ARG A 242 -7.80 -15.88 11.16
CA ARG A 242 -8.70 -15.12 10.29
C ARG A 242 -8.29 -15.17 8.81
N ALA A 243 -7.00 -15.26 8.51
CA ALA A 243 -6.53 -15.46 7.14
C ALA A 243 -6.96 -16.83 6.60
N LEU A 244 -6.86 -17.90 7.41
CA LEU A 244 -7.37 -19.22 7.04
C LEU A 244 -8.89 -19.19 6.84
N GLU A 245 -9.63 -18.50 7.73
CA GLU A 245 -11.07 -18.32 7.57
C GLU A 245 -11.40 -17.62 6.24
N ALA A 246 -10.84 -16.45 5.98
CA ALA A 246 -11.12 -15.68 4.77
C ALA A 246 -10.73 -16.43 3.48
N VAL A 247 -9.55 -17.05 3.46
CA VAL A 247 -9.03 -17.72 2.26
C VAL A 247 -9.71 -19.07 2.01
N LEU A 248 -9.91 -19.89 3.04
CA LEU A 248 -10.42 -21.26 2.86
C LEU A 248 -11.94 -21.31 2.71
N THR A 249 -12.67 -20.37 3.29
CA THR A 249 -14.14 -20.32 3.12
C THR A 249 -14.54 -19.70 1.78
N SER A 250 -13.69 -18.87 1.19
CA SER A 250 -14.02 -18.08 0.00
C SER A 250 -15.32 -17.27 0.15
N ALA A 251 -15.66 -16.90 1.39
CA ALA A 251 -16.87 -16.14 1.68
C ALA A 251 -16.70 -14.65 1.35
N ASP A 252 -17.82 -13.99 1.08
CA ASP A 252 -17.87 -12.53 0.95
C ASP A 252 -17.81 -11.86 2.34
N PHE A 253 -17.00 -10.80 2.42
CA PHE A 253 -16.84 -9.94 3.59
C PHE A 253 -17.40 -8.56 3.26
N ASP A 254 -18.37 -8.11 4.05
CA ASP A 254 -18.75 -6.70 4.05
C ASP A 254 -17.62 -5.81 4.61
N ALA A 255 -17.76 -4.51 4.42
CA ALA A 255 -16.75 -3.54 4.84
C ALA A 255 -16.48 -3.54 6.35
N GLU A 256 -17.51 -3.70 7.19
CA GLU A 256 -17.35 -3.62 8.65
C GLU A 256 -16.62 -4.86 9.19
N LEU A 257 -16.94 -6.05 8.67
CA LEU A 257 -16.23 -7.27 8.98
C LEU A 257 -14.79 -7.20 8.45
N ALA A 258 -14.59 -6.72 7.23
CA ALA A 258 -13.27 -6.53 6.64
C ALA A 258 -12.39 -5.57 7.48
N GLU A 259 -12.95 -4.48 8.02
CA GLU A 259 -12.25 -3.58 8.94
C GLU A 259 -11.89 -4.30 10.25
N ARG A 260 -12.84 -4.99 10.88
CA ARG A 260 -12.61 -5.74 12.14
C ARG A 260 -11.54 -6.83 12.00
N TYR A 261 -11.39 -7.36 10.79
CA TYR A 261 -10.39 -8.37 10.45
C TYR A 261 -9.04 -7.76 10.10
N GLY A 262 -8.98 -6.48 9.72
CA GLY A 262 -7.77 -5.78 9.29
C GLY A 262 -7.50 -5.89 7.79
N TRP A 263 -8.45 -6.37 7.00
CA TRP A 263 -8.33 -6.46 5.54
C TRP A 263 -8.30 -5.05 4.93
N ILE A 264 -9.16 -4.17 5.40
CA ILE A 264 -9.17 -2.74 5.07
C ILE A 264 -8.76 -1.90 6.28
N ASN A 265 -8.36 -0.65 6.03
CA ASN A 265 -8.02 0.27 7.12
C ASN A 265 -9.28 0.71 7.87
N ARG A 266 -10.32 1.16 7.16
CA ARG A 266 -11.60 1.63 7.73
C ARG A 266 -12.77 1.50 6.74
N ALA A 267 -13.94 1.17 7.27
CA ALA A 267 -15.25 1.27 6.64
C ALA A 267 -15.85 2.66 6.95
N VAL A 268 -16.12 3.42 5.89
CA VAL A 268 -16.60 4.80 5.95
C VAL A 268 -18.00 4.86 5.34
N PRO A 269 -18.97 5.61 5.90
CA PRO A 269 -20.26 5.80 5.25
C PRO A 269 -20.08 6.24 3.79
N ASP A 270 -20.83 5.67 2.87
CA ASP A 270 -20.64 5.85 1.43
C ASP A 270 -20.65 7.33 1.00
N ALA A 271 -21.55 8.10 1.63
CA ALA A 271 -21.70 9.53 1.40
C ALA A 271 -20.50 10.37 1.88
N GLU A 272 -19.68 9.84 2.78
CA GLU A 272 -18.50 10.52 3.34
C GLU A 272 -17.19 10.01 2.72
N LEU A 273 -17.21 8.87 2.02
CA LEU A 273 -16.01 8.17 1.56
C LEU A 273 -15.13 9.04 0.65
N ASP A 274 -15.73 9.78 -0.29
CA ASP A 274 -14.96 10.61 -1.24
C ASP A 274 -14.24 11.76 -0.53
N GLU A 275 -14.96 12.51 0.32
CA GLU A 275 -14.39 13.62 1.10
C GLU A 275 -13.31 13.12 2.06
N PHE A 276 -13.57 11.99 2.72
CA PHE A 276 -12.65 11.37 3.63
C PHE A 276 -11.32 10.99 2.95
N VAL A 277 -11.39 10.29 1.80
CA VAL A 277 -10.19 9.89 1.04
C VAL A 277 -9.46 11.12 0.49
N ALA A 278 -10.18 12.12 -0.02
CA ALA A 278 -9.60 13.37 -0.48
C ALA A 278 -8.84 14.09 0.65
N GLY A 279 -9.39 14.12 1.86
CA GLY A 279 -8.72 14.67 3.04
C GLY A 279 -7.40 13.96 3.36
N ILE A 280 -7.39 12.62 3.37
CA ILE A 280 -6.17 11.83 3.60
C ILE A 280 -5.12 12.07 2.50
N ALA A 281 -5.54 12.08 1.22
CA ALA A 281 -4.66 12.34 0.10
C ALA A 281 -4.07 13.76 0.15
N ALA A 282 -4.88 14.78 0.44
CA ALA A 282 -4.44 16.17 0.55
C ALA A 282 -3.41 16.37 1.66
N ARG A 283 -3.56 15.67 2.79
CA ARG A 283 -2.58 15.69 3.89
C ARG A 283 -1.19 15.27 3.41
N MET A 284 -1.09 14.11 2.76
CA MET A 284 0.19 13.57 2.28
C MET A 284 0.71 14.30 1.03
N GLY A 285 -0.19 14.86 0.21
CA GLY A 285 0.18 15.69 -0.94
C GLY A 285 1.00 16.94 -0.58
N GLY A 286 0.95 17.39 0.69
CA GLY A 286 1.75 18.52 1.19
C GLY A 286 3.07 18.15 1.90
N PHE A 287 3.35 16.87 2.14
CA PHE A 287 4.52 16.44 2.93
C PHE A 287 5.79 16.30 2.09
N PRO A 288 7.01 16.44 2.66
CA PRO A 288 8.26 16.19 1.95
C PRO A 288 8.30 14.80 1.29
N ARG A 289 8.68 14.75 0.01
CA ARG A 289 8.58 13.54 -0.84
C ARG A 289 9.54 12.44 -0.36
N ASP A 290 10.76 12.83 -0.03
CA ASP A 290 11.79 11.95 0.52
C ASP A 290 11.36 11.31 1.84
N ALA A 291 10.70 12.06 2.73
CA ALA A 291 10.17 11.54 3.98
C ALA A 291 9.07 10.47 3.75
N LEU A 292 8.13 10.71 2.82
CA LEU A 292 7.11 9.73 2.44
C LEU A 292 7.73 8.44 1.90
N ILE A 293 8.66 8.58 0.95
CA ILE A 293 9.34 7.44 0.31
C ILE A 293 10.15 6.64 1.33
N ALA A 294 10.92 7.31 2.18
CA ALA A 294 11.75 6.64 3.18
C ALA A 294 10.92 5.88 4.20
N ALA A 295 9.83 6.48 4.70
CA ALA A 295 8.92 5.82 5.63
C ALA A 295 8.23 4.61 4.99
N LYS A 296 7.66 4.77 3.79
CA LYS A 296 7.02 3.69 3.04
C LYS A 296 7.99 2.54 2.77
N SER A 297 9.20 2.84 2.29
CA SER A 297 10.23 1.84 2.00
C SER A 297 10.63 1.04 3.25
N ALA A 298 10.82 1.71 4.39
CA ALA A 298 11.15 1.05 5.65
C ALA A 298 10.02 0.12 6.14
N ILE A 299 8.76 0.53 6.01
CA ILE A 299 7.61 -0.31 6.37
C ILE A 299 7.50 -1.51 5.44
N ASN A 300 7.62 -1.29 4.12
CA ASN A 300 7.57 -2.36 3.12
C ASN A 300 8.64 -3.43 3.34
N ALA A 301 9.84 -3.04 3.77
CA ALA A 301 10.92 -3.97 4.11
C ALA A 301 10.56 -4.91 5.29
N ILE A 302 9.64 -4.51 6.16
CA ILE A 302 9.14 -5.31 7.29
C ILE A 302 7.94 -6.15 6.88
N SER A 303 7.03 -5.59 6.08
CA SER A 303 5.69 -6.15 5.88
C SER A 303 5.47 -6.87 4.56
N LEU A 304 6.28 -6.64 3.52
CA LEU A 304 6.12 -7.35 2.25
C LEU A 304 6.81 -8.73 2.31
N ALA A 305 6.23 -9.70 1.60
CA ALA A 305 6.88 -10.99 1.40
C ALA A 305 8.17 -10.84 0.56
N THR A 306 8.99 -11.88 0.46
CA THR A 306 10.12 -11.83 -0.47
C THR A 306 9.64 -12.03 -1.91
N PRO A 307 10.39 -11.58 -2.93
CA PRO A 307 10.05 -11.91 -4.33
C PRO A 307 9.97 -13.41 -4.59
N ALA A 308 10.72 -14.24 -3.86
CA ALA A 308 10.65 -15.70 -3.99
C ALA A 308 9.30 -16.25 -3.52
N ASP A 309 8.79 -15.76 -2.39
CA ASP A 309 7.48 -16.16 -1.87
C ASP A 309 6.35 -15.75 -2.83
N VAL A 310 6.41 -14.53 -3.38
CA VAL A 310 5.41 -14.05 -4.35
C VAL A 310 5.41 -14.92 -5.62
N ARG A 311 6.59 -15.30 -6.13
CA ARG A 311 6.69 -16.23 -7.27
C ARG A 311 6.19 -17.63 -6.93
N ALA A 312 6.41 -18.10 -5.70
CA ALA A 312 5.94 -19.40 -5.25
C ALA A 312 4.40 -19.45 -5.19
N ASP A 313 3.76 -18.40 -4.66
CA ASP A 313 2.30 -18.29 -4.64
C ASP A 313 1.72 -18.31 -6.07
N ALA A 314 2.31 -17.52 -6.97
CA ALA A 314 1.91 -17.50 -8.38
C ALA A 314 2.09 -18.87 -9.06
N ALA A 315 3.19 -19.58 -8.78
CA ALA A 315 3.44 -20.91 -9.33
C ALA A 315 2.42 -21.95 -8.84
N LEU A 316 2.05 -21.93 -7.56
CA LEU A 316 1.04 -22.82 -6.99
C LEU A 316 -0.34 -22.58 -7.60
N PHE A 317 -0.74 -21.31 -7.75
CA PHE A 317 -1.97 -20.95 -8.46
C PHE A 317 -1.95 -21.47 -9.90
N GLN A 318 -0.88 -21.21 -10.66
CA GLN A 318 -0.74 -21.62 -12.06
C GLN A 318 -0.73 -23.14 -12.24
N GLN A 319 -0.24 -23.88 -11.25
CA GLN A 319 -0.28 -25.34 -11.25
C GLN A 319 -1.72 -25.86 -11.05
N LEU A 320 -2.41 -25.37 -10.01
CA LEU A 320 -3.72 -25.90 -9.62
C LEU A 320 -4.85 -25.41 -10.51
N VAL A 321 -4.75 -24.22 -11.10
CA VAL A 321 -5.79 -23.69 -12.00
C VAL A 321 -5.99 -24.56 -13.24
N ARG A 322 -4.95 -25.31 -13.64
CA ARG A 322 -4.99 -26.27 -14.77
C ARG A 322 -5.47 -27.66 -14.36
N GLY A 323 -5.70 -27.89 -13.06
CA GLY A 323 -6.19 -29.15 -12.52
C GLY A 323 -7.66 -29.39 -12.89
N GLU A 324 -8.04 -30.67 -12.93
CA GLU A 324 -9.38 -31.12 -13.33
C GLU A 324 -10.49 -30.48 -12.49
N ALA A 325 -10.34 -30.48 -11.16
CA ALA A 325 -11.33 -29.88 -10.25
C ALA A 325 -11.54 -28.39 -10.51
N ALA A 326 -10.46 -27.62 -10.67
CA ALA A 326 -10.54 -26.18 -10.96
C ALA A 326 -11.20 -25.91 -12.32
N GLN A 327 -10.87 -26.70 -13.34
CA GLN A 327 -11.47 -26.58 -14.67
C GLN A 327 -12.95 -26.95 -14.68
N GLN A 328 -13.35 -28.02 -13.98
CA GLN A 328 -14.74 -28.45 -13.87
C GLN A 328 -15.59 -27.39 -13.15
N ARG A 329 -15.11 -26.88 -12.01
CA ARG A 329 -15.83 -25.84 -11.24
C ARG A 329 -15.92 -24.53 -12.00
N THR A 330 -14.85 -24.14 -12.69
CA THR A 330 -14.86 -22.96 -13.58
C THR A 330 -15.89 -23.12 -14.69
N ALA A 331 -15.97 -24.29 -15.34
CA ALA A 331 -16.96 -24.55 -16.39
C ALA A 331 -18.40 -24.51 -15.86
N GLU A 332 -18.66 -25.03 -14.66
CA GLU A 332 -19.96 -24.95 -14.00
C GLU A 332 -20.35 -23.48 -13.69
N LEU A 333 -19.42 -22.68 -13.18
CA LEU A 333 -19.63 -21.25 -12.95
C LEU A 333 -19.97 -20.50 -14.26
N PHE A 334 -19.28 -20.78 -15.36
CA PHE A 334 -19.61 -20.19 -16.66
C PHE A 334 -21.02 -20.57 -17.14
N GLN A 335 -21.49 -21.80 -16.91
CA GLN A 335 -22.86 -22.20 -17.20
C GLN A 335 -23.89 -21.42 -16.36
N GLN A 336 -23.48 -20.95 -15.17
CA GLN A 336 -24.27 -20.12 -14.27
C GLN A 336 -24.10 -18.61 -14.52
N GLY A 337 -23.38 -18.19 -15.57
CA GLY A 337 -23.23 -16.77 -15.93
C GLY A 337 -22.04 -16.05 -15.27
N PHE A 338 -21.00 -16.78 -14.87
CA PHE A 338 -19.71 -16.19 -14.48
C PHE A 338 -19.13 -15.28 -15.58
N GLN A 339 -18.42 -14.21 -15.20
CA GLN A 339 -17.98 -13.12 -16.09
C GLN A 339 -19.11 -12.30 -16.75
N THR A 340 -20.31 -12.32 -16.18
CA THR A 340 -21.44 -11.46 -16.59
C THR A 340 -22.05 -10.72 -15.41
N ARG A 341 -22.69 -9.57 -15.62
CA ARG A 341 -23.40 -8.84 -14.55
C ARG A 341 -24.70 -9.55 -14.14
N GLY A 342 -24.55 -10.70 -13.50
CA GLY A 342 -25.63 -11.54 -12.99
C GLY A 342 -25.37 -12.00 -11.57
N ARG A 343 -26.29 -12.81 -11.02
CA ARG A 343 -26.24 -13.31 -9.63
C ARG A 343 -24.88 -13.93 -9.28
N THR A 344 -24.31 -14.73 -10.17
CA THR A 344 -23.05 -15.43 -9.94
C THR A 344 -21.89 -14.48 -9.68
N GLU A 345 -21.80 -13.33 -10.36
CA GLU A 345 -20.78 -12.33 -10.08
C GLU A 345 -21.17 -11.41 -8.91
N LEU A 346 -22.46 -11.10 -8.75
CA LEU A 346 -22.90 -10.23 -7.65
C LEU A 346 -22.73 -10.91 -6.29
N ASP A 347 -22.95 -12.22 -6.20
CA ASP A 347 -22.95 -12.99 -4.96
C ASP A 347 -22.01 -14.22 -5.08
N LEU A 348 -20.82 -14.01 -5.66
CA LEU A 348 -19.89 -15.10 -5.99
C LEU A 348 -19.50 -15.97 -4.78
N GLY A 349 -19.31 -15.36 -3.59
CA GLY A 349 -18.98 -16.11 -2.39
C GLY A 349 -20.05 -17.17 -2.06
N ASP A 350 -21.33 -16.80 -2.17
CA ASP A 350 -22.45 -17.72 -1.95
C ASP A 350 -22.55 -18.74 -3.08
N ALA A 351 -22.39 -18.32 -4.34
CA ALA A 351 -22.44 -19.21 -5.50
C ALA A 351 -21.40 -20.35 -5.42
N LEU A 352 -20.21 -20.07 -4.89
CA LEU A 352 -19.17 -21.08 -4.68
C LEU A 352 -19.58 -22.17 -3.67
N GLY A 353 -20.36 -21.81 -2.65
CA GLY A 353 -20.92 -22.73 -1.66
C GLY A 353 -22.04 -23.61 -2.21
N GLU A 354 -22.67 -23.23 -3.33
CA GLU A 354 -23.72 -24.01 -3.99
C GLU A 354 -23.17 -25.06 -4.97
N LEU A 355 -21.91 -24.92 -5.41
CA LEU A 355 -21.26 -25.86 -6.32
C LEU A 355 -21.03 -27.23 -5.65
N LYS A 356 -21.33 -28.30 -6.38
CA LYS A 356 -21.11 -29.67 -5.88
C LYS A 356 -19.62 -29.96 -5.68
N ALA A 357 -19.31 -30.82 -4.71
CA ALA A 357 -17.96 -31.31 -4.52
C ALA A 357 -17.45 -31.99 -5.80
N VAL A 358 -16.17 -31.75 -6.09
CA VAL A 358 -15.44 -32.45 -7.15
C VAL A 358 -14.38 -33.28 -6.44
N ASP A 359 -14.35 -34.59 -6.75
CA ASP A 359 -13.43 -35.56 -6.13
C ASP A 359 -11.98 -35.40 -6.63
#